data_AF-A0A6N9BWH0-F1
#
_entry.id   AF-A0A6N9BWH0-F1
#
_cell.length_a   1.000
_cell.length_b   1.000
_cell.length_c   1.000
_cell.angle_alpha   90.00
_cell.angle_beta   90.00
_cell.angle_gamma   90.00
#
_symmetry.space_group_name_H-M   'P 1'
#
loop_
_entity.id
_entity.type
_entity.pdbx_description
1 polymer ?
#
loop_
_entity_poly.entity_id
_entity_poly.type
_entity_poly.pdbx_seq_one_letter_code
_entity_poly.pdbx_strand_id
1 'polypeptide(L)'
;DGSVALLVLAEAVLLGLVGGALGVGLGTLAMMAIEPQLQQFFGLIEVTWTVVASALGIALLLGLVVGSVPALTARRLSIVDALRAR
;
A
#
# COMPACT_ATOMS: atom_id res chain seq x y z
N ASP A 1 -2.32 23.79 -8.67
CA ASP A 1 -1.85 22.90 -9.75
C ASP A 1 -2.17 21.45 -9.47
N GLY A 2 -2.91 20.82 -10.38
CA GLY A 2 -3.31 19.40 -10.25
C GLY A 2 -2.13 18.42 -10.33
N SER A 3 -0.99 18.85 -10.89
CA SER A 3 0.19 18.02 -11.13
C SER A 3 0.86 17.54 -9.84
N VAL A 4 0.99 18.41 -8.84
CA VAL A 4 1.59 18.05 -7.54
C VAL A 4 0.73 17.01 -6.81
N ALA A 5 -0.59 17.21 -6.83
CA ALA A 5 -1.53 16.27 -6.22
C ALA A 5 -1.52 14.89 -6.91
N LEU A 6 -1.38 14.86 -8.25
CA LEU A 6 -1.25 13.60 -8.99
C LEU A 6 0.05 12.87 -8.63
N LEU A 7 1.15 13.61 -8.49
CA LEU A 7 2.46 13.05 -8.16
C LEU A 7 2.47 12.46 -6.75
N VAL A 8 1.91 13.16 -5.76
CA VAL A 8 1.76 12.68 -4.38
C VAL A 8 0.86 11.44 -4.31
N LEU A 9 -0.24 11.43 -5.05
CA LEU A 9 -1.12 10.25 -5.11
C LEU A 9 -0.41 9.05 -5.75
N ALA A 10 0.33 9.28 -6.85
CA ALA A 10 1.10 8.23 -7.51
C ALA A 10 2.20 7.67 -6.59
N GLU A 11 2.91 8.52 -5.86
CA GLU A 11 3.91 8.11 -4.88
C GLU A 11 3.29 7.28 -3.74
N ALA A 12 2.17 7.72 -3.18
CA ALA A 12 1.46 6.97 -2.14
C ALA A 12 1.00 5.58 -2.62
N VAL A 13 0.47 5.49 -3.85
CA VAL A 13 0.07 4.22 -4.47
C VAL A 13 1.28 3.33 -4.73
N LEU A 14 2.37 3.87 -5.27
CA LEU A 14 3.60 3.12 -5.53
C LEU A 14 4.20 2.57 -4.23
N LEU A 15 4.31 3.40 -3.19
CA LEU A 15 4.80 2.96 -1.88
C LEU A 15 3.89 1.90 -1.26
N GLY A 16 2.57 2.05 -1.38
CA GLY A 16 1.59 1.06 -0.93
C GLY A 16 1.75 -0.28 -1.64
N LEU A 17 1.90 -0.27 -2.97
CA LEU A 17 2.11 -1.47 -3.78
C LEU A 17 3.45 -2.14 -3.49
N VAL A 18 4.54 -1.38 -3.38
CA VAL A 18 5.87 -1.90 -3.04
C VAL A 18 5.86 -2.50 -1.63
N GLY A 19 5.30 -1.79 -0.65
CA GLY A 19 5.14 -2.29 0.71
C GLY A 19 4.26 -3.54 0.77
N GLY A 20 3.17 -3.57 0.01
CA GLY A 20 2.29 -4.74 -0.11
C GLY A 20 2.99 -5.95 -0.74
N ALA A 21 3.73 -5.75 -1.83
CA ALA A 21 4.49 -6.81 -2.49
C ALA A 21 5.59 -7.36 -1.59
N LEU A 22 6.33 -6.50 -0.91
CA LEU A 22 7.34 -6.90 0.08
C LEU A 22 6.70 -7.62 1.27
N GLY A 23 5.57 -7.13 1.78
CA GLY A 23 4.84 -7.75 2.89
C GLY A 23 4.35 -9.15 2.55
N VAL A 24 3.78 -9.35 1.36
CA VAL A 24 3.38 -10.68 0.88
C VAL A 24 4.60 -11.58 0.73
N GLY A 25 5.68 -11.10 0.10
CA GLY A 25 6.90 -11.88 -0.10
C GLY A 25 7.59 -12.28 1.21
N LEU A 26 7.61 -11.40 2.20
CA LEU A 26 8.13 -11.71 3.54
C LEU A 26 7.18 -12.64 4.29
N GLY A 27 5.87 -12.46 4.15
CA GLY A 27 4.86 -13.32 4.76
C GLY A 27 4.89 -14.76 4.23
N THR A 28 5.10 -14.96 2.93
CA THR A 28 5.26 -16.29 2.34
C THR A 28 6.53 -16.97 2.83
N LEU A 29 7.66 -16.25 2.86
CA LEU A 29 8.92 -16.77 3.40
C LEU A 29 8.81 -17.13 4.88
N ALA A 30 8.15 -16.30 5.68
CA ALA A 30 7.88 -16.58 7.08
C ALA A 30 6.99 -17.81 7.26
N MET A 31 5.96 -17.96 6.42
CA MET A 31 5.11 -19.16 6.44
C MET A 31 5.89 -20.43 6.12
N MET A 32 6.74 -20.44 5.08
CA MET A 32 7.59 -21.60 4.78
C MET A 32 8.50 -22.00 5.95
N ALA A 33 8.95 -21.05 6.76
CA ALA A 33 9.81 -21.33 7.91
C ALA A 33 9.05 -21.93 9.11
N ILE A 34 7.76 -21.63 9.24
CA ILE A 34 6.92 -22.00 10.39
C ILE A 34 5.93 -23.13 10.04
N GLU A 35 5.77 -23.43 8.75
CA GLU A 35 4.89 -24.47 8.22
C GLU A 35 5.10 -25.84 8.89
N PRO A 36 6.34 -26.33 9.13
CA PRO A 36 6.55 -27.63 9.76
C PRO A 36 5.96 -27.71 11.18
N GLN A 37 6.03 -26.62 11.94
CA GLN A 37 5.46 -26.56 13.29
C GLN A 37 3.94 -26.40 13.26
N LEU A 38 3.40 -25.64 12.29
CA LEU A 38 1.96 -25.37 12.18
C LEU A 38 1.18 -26.57 11.64
N GLN A 39 1.77 -27.36 10.73
CA GLN A 39 1.14 -28.56 10.18
C GLN A 39 0.69 -29.55 11.27
N GLN A 40 1.42 -29.62 12.39
CA GLN A 40 1.09 -30.51 13.51
C GLN A 40 -0.18 -30.08 14.27
N PHE A 41 -0.57 -28.81 14.23
CA PHE A 41 -1.71 -28.26 15.00
C PHE A 41 -2.88 -27.82 14.12
N PHE A 42 -2.61 -27.28 12.93
CA PHE A 42 -3.61 -26.63 12.07
C PHE A 42 -3.73 -27.27 10.67
N GLY A 43 -2.91 -28.27 10.33
CA GLY A 43 -2.87 -28.88 9.00
C GLY A 43 -2.13 -28.05 7.97
N LEU A 44 -2.32 -28.34 6.67
CA LEU A 44 -1.68 -27.56 5.59
C LEU A 44 -2.25 -26.13 5.55
N ILE A 45 -1.39 -25.16 5.83
CA ILE A 45 -1.67 -23.73 5.62
C ILE A 45 -0.86 -23.29 4.41
N GLU A 46 -1.54 -23.16 3.26
CA GLU A 46 -0.90 -22.78 2.01
C GLU A 46 -1.27 -21.35 1.62
N VAL A 47 -0.29 -20.55 1.21
CA VAL A 47 -0.54 -19.19 0.71
C VAL A 47 -1.09 -19.29 -0.72
N THR A 48 -2.42 -19.22 -0.85
CA THR A 48 -3.08 -19.26 -2.16
C THR A 48 -2.97 -17.93 -2.92
N TRP A 49 -2.98 -17.99 -4.25
CA TRP A 49 -3.03 -16.80 -5.13
C TRP A 49 -4.19 -15.84 -4.82
N THR A 50 -5.31 -16.33 -4.30
CA THR A 50 -6.43 -15.51 -3.85
C THR A 50 -6.06 -14.62 -2.66
N VAL A 51 -5.29 -15.15 -1.70
CA VAL A 51 -4.79 -14.40 -0.54
C VAL A 51 -3.83 -13.30 -1.02
N VAL A 52 -2.90 -13.64 -1.92
CA VAL A 52 -1.96 -12.67 -2.51
C VAL A 52 -2.71 -11.55 -3.25
N ALA A 53 -3.67 -11.90 -4.10
CA ALA A 53 -4.47 -10.92 -4.83
C ALA A 53 -5.28 -10.02 -3.88
N SER A 54 -5.86 -10.58 -2.82
CA SER A 54 -6.59 -9.80 -1.81
C SER A 54 -5.67 -8.86 -1.03
N ALA A 55 -4.47 -9.31 -0.65
CA ALA A 55 -3.49 -8.49 0.05
C ALA A 55 -3.00 -7.31 -0.80
N LEU A 56 -2.71 -7.55 -2.07
CA LEU A 56 -2.35 -6.49 -3.02
C LEU A 56 -3.52 -5.53 -3.27
N GLY A 57 -4.75 -6.04 -3.37
CA GLY A 57 -5.96 -5.22 -3.49
C GLY A 57 -6.15 -4.30 -2.28
N ILE A 58 -5.95 -4.82 -1.07
CA ILE A 58 -6.01 -4.03 0.17
C ILE A 58 -4.89 -2.99 0.20
N ALA A 59 -3.66 -3.35 -0.17
CA ALA A 59 -2.52 -2.44 -0.22
C ALA A 59 -2.76 -1.27 -1.19
N LEU A 60 -3.36 -1.55 -2.36
CA LEU A 60 -3.76 -0.54 -3.33
C LEU A 60 -4.84 0.39 -2.76
N LEU A 61 -5.89 -0.17 -2.15
CA LEU A 61 -6.96 0.60 -1.53
C LEU A 61 -6.43 1.50 -0.41
N LEU A 62 -5.53 0.99 0.43
CA LEU A 62 -4.87 1.76 1.48
C LEU A 62 -4.03 2.90 0.89
N GLY A 63 -3.21 2.64 -0.13
CA GLY A 63 -2.43 3.68 -0.81
C GLY A 63 -3.31 4.78 -1.39
N LEU A 64 -4.45 4.42 -1.98
CA LEU A 64 -5.45 5.37 -2.50
C LEU A 64 -6.11 6.18 -1.38
N VAL A 65 -6.61 5.53 -0.32
CA VAL A 65 -7.30 6.20 0.79
C VAL A 65 -6.36 7.14 1.53
N VAL A 66 -5.17 6.65 1.91
CA VAL A 66 -4.17 7.42 2.66
C VAL A 66 -3.57 8.52 1.79
N GLY A 67 -3.30 8.27 0.51
CA GLY A 67 -2.74 9.24 -0.43
C GLY A 67 -3.72 10.32 -0.89
N SER A 68 -5.03 10.03 -0.90
CA SER A 68 -6.05 11.00 -1.33
C SER A 68 -6.15 12.22 -0.41
N VAL A 69 -6.03 12.05 0.90
CA VAL A 69 -6.11 13.14 1.89
C VAL A 69 -5.00 14.21 1.68
N PRO A 70 -3.70 13.87 1.63
CA PRO A 70 -2.64 14.83 1.35
C PRO A 70 -2.71 15.36 -0.09
N ALA A 71 -3.10 14.54 -1.07
CA ALA A 71 -3.26 15.00 -2.46
C ALA A 71 -4.34 16.09 -2.58
N LEU A 72 -5.47 15.95 -1.89
CA LEU A 72 -6.53 16.97 -1.84
C LEU A 72 -6.07 18.25 -1.12
N THR A 73 -5.28 18.10 -0.06
CA THR A 73 -4.71 19.23 0.69
C THR A 73 -3.69 20.00 -0.17
N ALA A 74 -2.85 19.31 -0.93
CA ALA A 74 -1.88 19.92 -1.84
C ALA A 74 -2.56 20.78 -2.93
N ARG A 75 -3.74 20.36 -3.42
CA ARG A 75 -4.53 21.17 -4.37
C ARG A 75 -5.03 22.48 -3.78
N ARG A 76 -5.30 22.53 -2.48
CA ARG A 76 -5.84 23.71 -1.78
C ARG A 76 -4.73 24.70 -1.41
N LEU A 77 -3.56 24.19 -1.01
CA LEU A 77 -2.43 25.02 -0.56
C LEU A 77 -1.72 25.74 -1.73
N SER A 78 -1.67 25.13 -2.91
CA SER A 78 -0.80 25.61 -4.00
C SER A 78 -1.29 26.86 -4.73
N ILE A 79 -2.53 27.33 -4.54
CA ILE A 79 -3.06 28.46 -5.32
C ILE A 79 -3.06 29.73 -4.47
N VAL A 80 -3.52 29.66 -3.23
CA VAL A 80 -3.75 30.88 -2.42
C VAL A 80 -2.50 31.26 -1.62
N ASP A 81 -1.76 30.29 -1.08
CA ASP A 81 -0.56 30.56 -0.27
C ASP A 81 0.68 30.81 -1.13
N ALA A 82 0.80 30.16 -2.28
CA ALA A 82 1.87 30.43 -3.25
C ALA A 82 1.81 31.86 -3.83
N LEU A 83 0.61 32.46 -3.90
CA LEU A 83 0.40 33.85 -4.31
C LEU A 83 0.58 34.86 -3.14
N ARG A 84 0.35 34.44 -1.89
CA ARG A 84 0.52 35.28 -0.68
C ARG A 84 1.94 35.30 -0.13
N ALA A 85 2.78 34.34 -0.49
CA ALA A 85 4.19 34.29 -0.11
C ALA A 85 5.07 35.28 -0.91
N ARG A 86 4.47 36.20 -1.68
CA ARG A 86 5.12 37.34 -2.32
C ARG A 86 4.68 38.64 -1.67
#